data_AF-M3CMB2-F1
#
_entry.id   AF-M3CMB2-F1
#
_cell.length_a   1.000
_cell.length_b   1.000
_cell.length_c   1.000
_cell.angle_alpha   90.00
_cell.angle_beta   90.00
_cell.angle_gamma   90.00
#
_symmetry.space_group_name_H-M   'P 1'
#
loop_
_entity.id
_entity.type
_entity.pdbx_description
1 polymer ?
#
loop_
_entity_poly.entity_id
_entity_poly.type
_entity_poly.pdbx_seq_one_letter_code
_entity_poly.pdbx_strand_id
1 'polypeptide(L)'
;MVTFKFGIPYESDWGHRGFSHSILFAFSLSVLASILVRWFCARIEVVFSFLFLSILSHGVLDAMTSGGLGIGFFIPYSSKRFFFDQRPISVSPIGIKNFLTARGLEVLRSELFTVWIPLLSIAISIFLIRILIRRINTRAKY
;
A
#
# COMPACT_ATOMS: atom_id res chain seq x y z
N MET A 1 -16.36 7.76 1.80
CA MET A 1 -15.33 8.72 2.26
C MET A 1 -15.85 9.49 3.46
N VAL A 2 -15.28 9.23 4.62
CA VAL A 2 -15.65 9.88 5.88
C VAL A 2 -15.37 11.40 5.81
N THR A 3 -14.34 11.82 5.07
CA THR A 3 -13.95 13.24 4.89
C THR A 3 -14.99 14.11 4.17
N PHE A 4 -15.75 13.56 3.23
CA PHE A 4 -16.83 14.29 2.54
C PHE A 4 -17.96 14.67 3.50
N LYS A 5 -18.22 13.85 4.53
CA LYS A 5 -19.20 14.17 5.58
C LYS A 5 -18.71 15.30 6.51
N PHE A 6 -17.40 15.54 6.56
CA PHE A 6 -16.80 16.62 7.34
C PHE A 6 -16.56 17.91 6.53
N GLY A 7 -17.10 18.00 5.30
CA GLY A 7 -16.96 19.19 4.45
C GLY A 7 -15.56 19.41 3.89
N ILE A 8 -14.65 18.44 4.06
CA ILE A 8 -13.28 18.52 3.54
C ILE A 8 -13.32 18.11 2.06
N PRO A 9 -12.96 19.01 1.12
CA PRO A 9 -12.93 18.69 -0.30
C PRO A 9 -11.98 17.53 -0.56
N TYR A 10 -12.36 16.63 -1.46
CA TYR A 10 -11.49 15.50 -1.86
C TYR A 10 -10.12 15.98 -2.40
N GLU A 11 -10.14 17.15 -3.04
CA GLU A 11 -9.00 17.89 -3.58
C GLU A 11 -8.04 18.45 -2.52
N SER A 12 -8.51 18.59 -1.28
CA SER A 12 -7.68 19.20 -0.24
C SER A 12 -6.49 18.31 0.14
N ASP A 13 -5.47 18.93 0.73
CA ASP A 13 -4.30 18.22 1.23
C ASP A 13 -4.60 17.29 2.42
N TRP A 14 -5.74 17.51 3.07
CA TRP A 14 -6.31 16.63 4.10
C TRP A 14 -7.29 15.59 3.55
N GLY A 15 -7.51 15.60 2.23
CA GLY A 15 -8.28 14.58 1.53
C GLY A 15 -7.63 13.21 1.64
N HIS A 16 -8.41 12.16 1.39
CA HIS A 16 -7.99 10.77 1.58
C HIS A 16 -6.69 10.40 0.85
N ARG A 17 -6.41 11.00 -0.33
CA ARG A 17 -5.18 10.80 -1.12
C ARG A 17 -4.09 11.86 -0.92
N GLY A 18 -4.27 12.71 0.08
CA GLY A 18 -3.35 13.77 0.47
C GLY A 18 -2.36 13.30 1.53
N PHE A 19 -2.40 13.92 2.71
CA PHE A 19 -1.42 13.76 3.77
C PHE A 19 -1.16 12.31 4.17
N SER A 20 -2.18 11.46 4.27
CA SER A 20 -2.01 10.05 4.68
C SER A 20 -1.22 9.19 3.69
N HIS A 21 -1.03 9.67 2.46
CA HIS A 21 -0.24 9.00 1.42
C HIS A 21 1.11 9.69 1.19
N SER A 22 1.46 10.69 2.02
CA SER A 22 2.75 11.36 1.96
C SER A 22 3.85 10.49 2.56
N ILE A 23 5.07 10.69 2.06
CA ILE A 23 6.28 10.01 2.58
C ILE A 23 6.52 10.42 4.04
N LEU A 24 6.25 11.69 4.36
CA LEU A 24 6.37 12.21 5.73
C LEU A 24 5.42 11.48 6.68
N PHE A 25 4.14 11.32 6.31
CA PHE A 25 3.19 10.58 7.12
C PHE A 25 3.60 9.12 7.31
N ALA A 26 4.02 8.45 6.22
CA ALA A 26 4.52 7.08 6.29
C ALA A 26 5.68 6.94 7.28
N PHE A 27 6.64 7.87 7.23
CA PHE A 27 7.79 7.89 8.14
C PHE A 27 7.36 8.17 9.59
N SER A 28 6.62 9.25 9.83
CA SER A 28 6.19 9.66 11.18
C SER A 28 5.34 8.60 11.87
N LEU A 29 4.40 7.97 11.15
CA LEU A 29 3.56 6.91 11.70
C LEU A 29 4.38 5.65 12.02
N SER A 30 5.33 5.31 11.17
CA SER A 30 6.22 4.16 11.40
C SER A 30 7.13 4.37 12.61
N VAL A 31 7.70 5.58 12.78
CA VAL A 31 8.47 5.93 13.98
C VAL A 31 7.61 5.86 15.24
N LEU A 32 6.40 6.44 15.21
CA LEU A 32 5.50 6.44 16.35
C LEU A 32 5.11 5.00 16.76
N ALA A 33 4.75 4.16 15.78
CA ALA A 33 4.44 2.76 16.02
C ALA A 33 5.64 1.99 16.59
N SER A 34 6.84 2.25 16.08
CA SER A 34 8.09 1.66 16.58
C SER A 34 8.39 2.02 18.04
N ILE A 35 8.08 3.25 18.46
CA ILE A 35 8.23 3.67 19.87
C ILE A 35 7.25 2.92 20.77
N LEU A 36 5.99 2.79 20.34
CA LEU A 36 4.95 2.08 21.11
C LEU A 36 5.20 0.57 21.18
N VAL A 37 5.76 -0.02 20.11
CA VAL A 37 6.12 -1.45 20.06
C VAL A 37 7.26 -1.83 21.00
N ARG A 38 8.02 -0.86 21.51
CA ARG A 38 8.98 -1.14 22.59
C ARG A 38 8.33 -1.81 23.81
N TRP A 39 7.01 -1.67 23.97
CA TRP A 39 6.23 -2.34 25.00
C TRP A 39 5.75 -3.76 24.63
N PHE A 40 5.96 -4.22 23.40
CA PHE A 40 5.34 -5.44 22.84
C PHE A 40 6.32 -6.55 22.40
N CYS A 41 7.57 -6.58 22.89
CA CYS A 41 8.56 -7.64 22.59
C CYS A 41 8.80 -7.94 21.09
N ALA A 42 8.45 -7.02 20.17
CA ALA A 42 8.71 -7.18 18.75
C ALA A 42 9.96 -6.38 18.33
N ARG A 43 10.61 -6.82 17.25
CA ARG A 43 11.80 -6.14 16.72
C ARG A 43 11.40 -4.82 16.07
N ILE A 44 11.89 -3.71 16.63
CA ILE A 44 11.57 -2.34 16.21
C ILE A 44 11.86 -2.13 14.71
N GLU A 45 12.99 -2.64 14.22
CA GLU A 45 13.40 -2.52 12.81
C GLU A 45 12.40 -3.17 11.86
N VAL A 46 11.84 -4.32 12.25
CA VAL A 46 10.86 -5.05 11.44
C VAL A 46 9.57 -4.27 11.37
N VAL A 47 9.09 -3.74 12.50
CA VAL A 47 7.86 -2.95 12.54
C VAL A 47 8.00 -1.65 11.75
N PHE A 48 9.11 -0.93 11.95
CA PHE A 48 9.40 0.29 11.22
C PHE A 48 9.38 0.03 9.71
N SER A 49 10.20 -0.93 9.26
CA SER A 49 10.37 -1.22 7.84
C SER A 49 9.06 -1.70 7.22
N PHE A 50 8.34 -2.57 7.91
CA PHE A 50 7.07 -3.11 7.43
C PHE A 50 6.02 -2.01 7.26
N LEU A 51 5.81 -1.16 8.29
CA LEU A 51 4.81 -0.09 8.22
C LEU A 51 5.19 0.96 7.18
N PHE A 52 6.46 1.36 7.15
CA PHE A 52 6.93 2.38 6.21
C PHE A 52 6.75 1.90 4.76
N LEU A 53 7.22 0.68 4.45
CA LEU A 53 7.09 0.09 3.12
C LEU A 53 5.61 -0.16 2.76
N SER A 54 4.79 -0.57 3.72
CA SER A 54 3.36 -0.79 3.47
C SER A 54 2.63 0.50 3.12
N ILE A 55 2.84 1.58 3.87
CA ILE A 55 2.17 2.87 3.60
C ILE A 55 2.70 3.49 2.30
N LEU A 56 4.02 3.43 2.09
CA LEU A 56 4.65 3.96 0.89
C LEU A 56 4.20 3.20 -0.37
N SER A 57 4.23 1.87 -0.34
CA SER A 57 3.76 1.04 -1.46
C SER A 57 2.29 1.26 -1.75
N HIS A 58 1.47 1.50 -0.72
CA HIS A 58 0.07 1.84 -0.91
C HIS A 58 -0.10 3.15 -1.71
N GLY A 59 0.61 4.21 -1.35
CA GLY A 59 0.61 5.46 -2.14
C GLY A 59 1.11 5.30 -3.57
N VAL A 60 2.11 4.44 -3.78
CA VAL A 60 2.62 4.10 -5.13
C VAL A 60 1.56 3.35 -5.95
N LEU A 61 0.90 2.35 -5.37
CA LEU A 61 -0.17 1.59 -6.04
C LEU A 61 -1.36 2.49 -6.38
N ASP A 62 -1.72 3.40 -5.48
CA ASP A 62 -2.77 4.38 -5.73
C ASP A 62 -2.41 5.29 -6.93
N ALA A 63 -1.12 5.57 -7.16
CA ALA A 63 -0.65 6.39 -8.29
C ALA A 63 -0.73 5.66 -9.63
N MET A 64 -0.83 4.33 -9.58
CA MET A 64 -1.03 3.44 -10.73
C MET A 64 -2.52 3.18 -11.01
N THR A 65 -3.43 3.82 -10.30
CA THR A 65 -4.87 3.69 -10.56
C THR A 65 -5.33 4.62 -11.69
N SER A 66 -6.27 4.14 -12.52
CA SER A 66 -6.77 4.86 -13.70
C SER A 66 -7.78 5.97 -13.37
N GLY A 67 -8.04 6.27 -12.10
CA GLY A 67 -8.97 7.32 -11.71
C GLY A 67 -8.87 7.77 -10.25
N GLY A 68 -9.69 8.77 -9.92
CA GLY A 68 -9.61 9.52 -8.66
C GLY A 68 -8.62 10.69 -8.76
N LEU A 69 -8.11 11.13 -7.60
CA LEU A 69 -7.08 12.16 -7.50
C LEU A 69 -5.68 11.56 -7.43
N GLY A 70 -4.70 12.32 -7.92
CA GLY A 70 -3.29 11.94 -7.80
C GLY A 70 -2.83 12.01 -6.35
N ILE A 71 -1.67 11.45 -6.08
CA ILE A 71 -1.17 11.27 -4.72
C ILE A 71 -0.20 12.38 -4.38
N GLY A 72 -0.39 12.98 -3.21
CA GLY A 72 0.47 14.03 -2.70
C GLY A 72 1.65 13.47 -1.90
N PHE A 73 2.63 12.86 -2.58
CA PHE A 73 3.80 12.26 -1.91
C PHE A 73 4.58 13.26 -1.04
N PHE A 74 4.62 14.54 -1.44
CA PHE A 74 5.40 15.60 -0.80
C PHE A 74 4.57 16.55 0.07
N ILE A 75 3.30 16.24 0.37
CA ILE A 75 2.51 17.01 1.32
C ILE A 75 3.16 16.90 2.72
N PRO A 76 3.30 17.98 3.49
CA PRO A 76 2.74 19.34 3.29
C PRO A 76 3.65 20.33 2.56
N TYR A 77 4.85 19.92 2.14
CA TYR A 77 5.81 20.82 1.48
C TYR A 77 5.38 21.22 0.06
N SER A 78 4.63 20.36 -0.62
CA SER A 78 4.07 20.63 -1.95
C SER A 78 2.75 19.91 -2.14
N SER A 79 1.72 20.65 -2.54
CA SER A 79 0.38 20.13 -2.86
C SER A 79 0.30 19.44 -4.23
N LYS A 80 1.43 19.31 -4.95
CA LYS A 80 1.49 18.60 -6.24
C LYS A 80 1.02 17.16 -6.09
N ARG A 81 0.15 16.74 -7.02
CA ARG A 81 -0.42 15.40 -7.10
C ARG A 81 0.23 14.63 -8.24
N PHE A 82 0.61 13.39 -7.96
CA PHE A 82 1.33 12.54 -8.90
C PHE A 82 0.47 11.35 -9.31
N PHE A 83 0.47 11.07 -10.60
CA PHE A 83 0.01 9.84 -11.21
C PHE A 83 1.16 9.26 -12.03
N PHE A 84 1.18 7.94 -12.18
CA PHE A 84 2.03 7.32 -13.18
C PHE A 84 1.38 7.40 -14.57
N ASP A 85 2.20 7.42 -15.62
CA ASP A 85 1.71 7.39 -17.01
C ASP A 85 1.01 6.06 -17.30
N GLN A 86 1.59 4.96 -16.80
CA GLN A 86 0.99 3.64 -16.85
C GLN A 86 0.08 3.41 -15.66
N ARG A 87 -1.22 3.24 -15.93
CA ARG A 87 -2.26 3.05 -14.91
C ARG A 87 -3.01 1.73 -15.11
N PRO A 88 -2.35 0.59 -14.89
CA PRO A 88 -2.93 -0.73 -15.11
C PRO A 88 -4.05 -1.09 -14.13
N ILE A 89 -4.15 -0.41 -12.98
CA ILE A 89 -5.14 -0.70 -11.94
C ILE A 89 -6.41 0.10 -12.21
N SER A 90 -7.54 -0.58 -12.38
CA SER A 90 -8.82 0.09 -12.57
C SER A 90 -9.31 0.71 -11.27
N VAL A 91 -9.75 1.98 -11.32
CA VAL A 91 -10.33 2.64 -10.14
C VAL A 91 -11.61 1.94 -9.70
N SER A 92 -11.71 1.65 -8.40
CA SER A 92 -12.90 1.03 -7.82
C SER A 92 -14.08 2.00 -7.79
N PRO A 93 -15.28 1.59 -8.27
CA PRO A 93 -16.46 2.43 -8.17
C PRO A 93 -16.87 2.67 -6.71
N ILE A 94 -17.25 3.91 -6.41
CA ILE A 94 -17.72 4.28 -5.08
C ILE A 94 -19.08 3.61 -4.82
N GLY A 95 -19.14 2.80 -3.77
CA GLY A 95 -20.36 2.16 -3.27
C GLY A 95 -20.51 0.70 -3.69
N ILE A 96 -20.93 -0.13 -2.73
CA ILE A 96 -21.06 -1.59 -2.88
C ILE A 96 -21.98 -1.97 -4.04
N LYS A 97 -23.05 -1.19 -4.29
CA LYS A 97 -23.98 -1.43 -5.40
C LYS A 97 -23.30 -1.35 -6.77
N ASN A 98 -22.38 -0.41 -6.95
CA ASN A 98 -21.63 -0.24 -8.20
C ASN A 98 -20.44 -1.21 -8.27
N PHE A 99 -19.91 -1.62 -7.12
CA PHE A 99 -18.85 -2.62 -7.02
C PHE A 99 -19.33 -4.04 -7.38
N LEU A 100 -20.57 -4.41 -7.08
CA LEU A 100 -21.12 -5.72 -7.44
C LEU A 100 -21.60 -5.83 -8.91
N THR A 101 -21.16 -4.92 -9.77
CA THR A 101 -21.47 -4.92 -11.21
C THR A 101 -20.31 -5.44 -12.05
N ALA A 102 -20.51 -5.54 -13.37
CA ALA A 102 -19.44 -5.89 -14.33
C ALA A 102 -18.19 -5.00 -14.17
N ARG A 103 -18.36 -3.73 -13.76
CA ARG A 103 -17.23 -2.81 -13.53
C ARG A 103 -16.38 -3.20 -12.34
N GLY A 104 -16.96 -3.67 -11.24
CA GLY A 104 -16.16 -4.13 -10.09
C GLY A 104 -15.45 -5.45 -10.36
N LEU A 105 -16.01 -6.32 -11.22
CA LEU A 105 -15.31 -7.52 -11.68
C LEU A 105 -14.05 -7.16 -12.51
N GLU A 106 -14.14 -6.12 -13.35
CA GLU A 106 -12.99 -5.60 -14.10
C GLU A 106 -11.91 -5.03 -13.17
N VAL A 107 -12.31 -4.34 -12.09
CA VAL A 107 -11.40 -3.85 -11.05
C VAL A 107 -10.69 -5.02 -10.37
N LEU A 108 -11.44 -6.02 -9.88
CA LEU A 108 -10.87 -7.22 -9.26
C LEU A 108 -9.92 -7.95 -10.20
N ARG A 109 -10.25 -8.04 -11.49
CA ARG A 109 -9.37 -8.64 -12.50
C ARG A 109 -8.08 -7.83 -12.65
N SER A 110 -8.16 -6.51 -12.76
CA SER A 110 -6.98 -5.65 -12.88
C SER A 110 -6.07 -5.75 -11.65
N GLU A 111 -6.64 -5.77 -10.45
CA GLU A 111 -5.90 -5.94 -9.19
C GLU A 111 -5.28 -7.34 -9.09
N LEU A 112 -6.00 -8.38 -9.52
CA LEU A 112 -5.51 -9.75 -9.52
C LEU A 112 -4.22 -9.89 -10.35
N PHE A 113 -4.23 -9.37 -11.57
CA PHE A 113 -3.07 -9.51 -12.47
C PHE A 113 -1.94 -8.53 -12.16
N THR A 114 -2.25 -7.32 -11.69
CA THR A 114 -1.23 -6.28 -11.49
C THR A 114 -0.61 -6.34 -10.10
N VAL A 115 -1.39 -6.73 -9.08
CA VAL A 115 -0.97 -6.67 -7.67
C VAL A 115 -0.84 -8.07 -7.09
N TRP A 116 -1.91 -8.86 -7.09
CA TRP A 116 -1.93 -10.13 -6.35
C TRP A 116 -1.02 -11.20 -6.94
N ILE A 117 -1.09 -11.45 -8.25
CA ILE A 117 -0.28 -12.50 -8.90
C ILE A 117 1.23 -12.23 -8.73
N PRO A 118 1.76 -11.03 -9.02
CA PRO A 118 3.17 -10.73 -8.79
C PRO A 118 3.59 -10.89 -7.33
N LEU A 119 2.79 -10.38 -6.38
CA LEU A 119 3.11 -10.47 -4.95
C LEU A 119 3.07 -11.92 -4.44
N LEU A 120 2.06 -12.70 -4.83
CA LEU A 120 1.95 -14.12 -4.47
C LEU A 120 3.09 -14.93 -5.08
N SER A 121 3.46 -14.66 -6.32
CA SER A 121 4.60 -15.32 -6.97
C SER A 121 5.89 -15.07 -6.19
N ILE A 122 6.20 -13.81 -5.85
CA ILE A 122 7.38 -13.46 -5.05
C ILE A 122 7.33 -14.12 -3.67
N ALA A 123 6.18 -14.09 -2.99
CA ALA A 123 6.01 -14.69 -1.68
C ALA A 123 6.24 -16.20 -1.69
N ILE A 124 5.69 -16.90 -2.68
CA ILE A 124 5.88 -18.35 -2.88
C ILE A 124 7.35 -18.66 -3.18
N SER A 125 8.00 -17.90 -4.07
CA SER A 125 9.42 -18.08 -4.39
C SER A 125 10.31 -17.92 -3.15
N ILE A 126 10.10 -16.87 -2.35
CA ILE A 126 10.85 -16.66 -1.10
C ILE A 126 10.60 -17.81 -0.12
N PHE A 127 9.35 -18.27 0.00
CA PHE A 127 9.00 -19.38 0.88
C PHE A 127 9.69 -20.69 0.47
N LEU A 128 9.69 -21.02 -0.82
CA LEU A 128 10.35 -22.21 -1.36
C LEU A 128 11.87 -22.14 -1.19
N ILE A 129 12.49 -20.98 -1.45
CA ILE A 129 13.92 -20.76 -1.23
C ILE A 129 14.28 -20.98 0.25
N ARG A 130 13.46 -20.45 1.17
CA ARG A 130 13.67 -20.65 2.63
C ARG A 130 13.57 -22.12 3.02
N ILE A 131 12.63 -22.88 2.46
CA ILE A 131 12.53 -24.33 2.69
C ILE A 131 13.77 -25.05 2.17
N LEU A 132 14.23 -24.71 0.97
CA LEU A 132 15.40 -25.35 0.37
C LEU A 132 16.67 -25.10 1.17
N ILE A 133 16.93 -23.85 1.56
CA ILE A 133 18.09 -23.47 2.38
C ILE A 133 18.05 -24.20 3.74
N ARG A 134 16.87 -24.28 4.38
CA ARG A 134 16.72 -25.02 5.63
C ARG A 134 17.02 -26.51 5.46
N ARG A 135 16.54 -27.13 4.38
CA ARG A 135 16.82 -28.54 4.06
C ARG A 135 18.31 -28.80 3.83
N ILE A 136 18.99 -27.93 3.10
CA ILE A 136 20.45 -28.04 2.86
C ILE A 136 21.21 -27.93 4.20
N ASN A 137 20.90 -26.93 5.01
CA ASN A 137 21.55 -26.74 6.31
C ASN A 137 21.31 -27.90 7.29
N THR A 138 20.13 -28.54 7.25
CA THR A 138 19.88 -29.75 8.05
C THR A 138 20.67 -30.95 7.55
N ARG A 139 20.86 -31.10 6.23
CA ARG A 139 21.64 -32.21 5.66
C ARG A 139 23.15 -32.06 5.85
N ALA A 140 23.67 -30.84 5.86
CA ALA A 140 25.10 -30.57 6.11
C ALA A 140 25.52 -30.79 7.57
N LYS A 141 24.58 -31.05 8.48
CA LYS A 141 24.82 -31.26 9.92
C LYS A 141 24.85 -32.74 10.33
N TYR A 142 24.58 -33.65 9.37
CA TYR A 142 24.74 -35.10 9.50
C TYR A 142 25.84 -35.56 8.54
#